data_AF-A0AAD5INW2-F1
#
_entry.id   AF-A0AAD5INW2-F1
#
_cell.length_a   1.000
_cell.length_b   1.000
_cell.length_c   1.000
_cell.angle_alpha   90.00
_cell.angle_beta   90.00
_cell.angle_gamma   90.00
#
_symmetry.space_group_name_H-M   'P 1'
#
loop_
_entity.id
_entity.type
_entity.pdbx_description
1 polymer ?
#
loop_
_entity_poly.entity_id
_entity_poly.type
_entity_poly.pdbx_seq_one_letter_code
_entity_poly.pdbx_strand_id
1 'polypeptide(L)'
;MAAASISLSHKSILTPSPILKAKTFLGVLPNSIKFPVCTSRAAAITSSRAISVVPRATSVDSGSTSEAGSTFHGLCYVVGDNIDTDQIIPAEYLTLVPSKPDEYEKLGSYALIGLPANYTTRFIDQNEMKTKYKIVIAGENFGCGSSREHAPVALGASGVATVVAESYARIFFRNSVATGEIYPLESEGRLCDECNTGDVYRDDSRPKLSVFLHRALNAGFIES
;
A
#
# COMPACT_ATOMS: atom_id res chain seq x y z
N MET A 1 22.05 -1.95 63.24
CA MET A 1 21.19 -1.50 64.34
C MET A 1 20.06 -0.65 63.75
N ALA A 2 18.81 -0.95 64.12
CA ALA A 2 17.54 -0.24 63.85
C ALA A 2 17.15 -0.09 62.35
N ALA A 3 16.15 -0.78 61.78
CA ALA A 3 14.72 -0.95 62.10
C ALA A 3 13.88 0.32 61.94
N ALA A 4 13.00 0.34 60.92
CA ALA A 4 11.61 0.79 61.04
C ALA A 4 10.82 0.49 59.74
N SER A 5 9.85 -0.41 59.88
CA SER A 5 8.79 -0.75 58.96
C SER A 5 7.73 0.35 58.91
N ILE A 6 7.15 0.65 57.73
CA ILE A 6 5.77 1.15 57.65
C ILE A 6 5.06 0.43 56.51
N SER A 7 4.10 -0.38 56.92
CA SER A 7 3.03 -1.01 56.15
C SER A 7 1.93 0.01 55.89
N LEU A 8 1.40 0.10 54.67
CA LEU A 8 0.02 0.50 54.47
C LEU A 8 -0.58 -0.21 53.25
N SER A 9 -1.42 -1.17 53.61
CA SER A 9 -2.33 -1.93 52.77
C SER A 9 -3.55 -1.08 52.48
N HIS A 10 -3.95 -0.95 51.22
CA HIS A 10 -5.33 -0.64 50.88
C HIS A 10 -5.81 -1.55 49.76
N LYS A 11 -6.64 -2.52 50.18
CA LYS A 11 -7.51 -3.33 49.33
C LYS A 11 -8.77 -2.52 48.98
N SER A 12 -9.19 -2.54 47.73
CA SER A 12 -10.55 -2.26 47.26
C SER A 12 -10.74 -3.06 45.97
N ILE A 13 -11.25 -4.30 46.04
CA ILE A 13 -12.66 -4.71 45.94
C ILE A 13 -13.31 -4.31 44.61
N LEU A 14 -13.50 -5.35 43.80
CA LEU A 14 -14.37 -5.53 42.64
C LEU A 14 -15.63 -4.67 42.57
N THR A 15 -15.96 -4.22 41.35
CA THR A 15 -17.24 -4.51 40.68
C THR A 15 -17.09 -4.46 39.15
N PRO A 16 -17.65 -5.43 38.39
CA PRO A 16 -17.80 -5.32 36.94
C PRO A 16 -19.17 -4.71 36.58
N SER A 17 -19.19 -3.77 35.62
CA SER A 17 -20.42 -3.18 35.06
C SER A 17 -20.90 -3.95 33.82
N PRO A 18 -22.22 -4.02 33.56
CA PRO A 18 -22.84 -5.07 32.76
C PRO A 18 -22.90 -4.81 31.26
N ILE A 19 -22.91 -5.94 30.55
CA ILE A 19 -23.21 -6.17 29.14
C ILE A 19 -24.61 -5.66 28.79
N LEU A 20 -24.72 -4.71 27.86
CA LEU A 20 -25.97 -4.34 27.20
C LEU A 20 -26.08 -5.07 25.85
N LYS A 21 -26.94 -6.09 25.82
CA LYS A 21 -27.43 -6.76 24.61
C LYS A 21 -28.44 -5.85 23.91
N ALA A 22 -28.16 -5.41 22.68
CA ALA A 22 -29.17 -4.85 21.80
C ALA A 22 -29.93 -5.97 21.08
N LYS A 23 -31.26 -5.87 21.17
CA LYS A 23 -32.25 -6.84 20.71
C LYS A 23 -32.29 -6.98 19.20
N THR A 24 -32.44 -8.24 18.79
CA THR A 24 -33.13 -8.72 17.60
C THR A 24 -34.38 -7.90 17.29
N PHE A 25 -34.48 -7.38 16.07
CA PHE A 25 -35.74 -7.03 15.45
C PHE A 25 -35.94 -7.93 14.22
N LEU A 26 -36.84 -8.89 14.36
CA LEU A 26 -37.45 -9.57 13.22
C LEU A 26 -38.31 -8.56 12.47
N GLY A 27 -38.11 -8.46 11.16
CA GLY A 27 -39.01 -7.82 10.22
C GLY A 27 -38.97 -8.59 8.91
N VAL A 28 -40.05 -9.33 8.65
CA VAL A 28 -40.24 -10.24 7.51
C VAL A 28 -41.36 -9.68 6.62
N LEU A 29 -41.17 -9.76 5.29
CA LEU A 29 -42.11 -9.66 4.15
C LEU A 29 -42.58 -8.25 3.67
N PRO A 30 -43.09 -8.10 2.41
CA PRO A 30 -42.78 -8.84 1.17
C PRO A 30 -42.71 -7.98 -0.14
N ASN A 31 -42.33 -8.68 -1.23
CA ASN A 31 -42.82 -8.55 -2.61
C ASN A 31 -42.31 -7.45 -3.58
N SER A 32 -41.59 -7.98 -4.59
CA SER A 32 -41.96 -7.94 -6.02
C SER A 32 -41.97 -6.58 -6.71
N ILE A 33 -40.85 -6.24 -7.34
CA ILE A 33 -40.80 -5.26 -8.43
C ILE A 33 -40.13 -5.95 -9.64
N LYS A 34 -40.97 -6.25 -10.64
CA LYS A 34 -40.59 -6.74 -11.97
C LYS A 34 -40.05 -5.57 -12.79
N PHE A 35 -38.91 -5.74 -13.43
CA PHE A 35 -38.44 -4.87 -14.51
C PHE A 35 -38.63 -5.54 -15.87
N PRO A 36 -39.05 -4.79 -16.91
CA PRO A 36 -39.48 -5.36 -18.18
C PRO A 36 -38.30 -5.78 -19.07
N VAL A 37 -38.52 -6.89 -19.76
CA VAL A 37 -37.78 -7.40 -20.92
C VAL A 37 -37.79 -6.35 -22.04
N CYS A 38 -36.63 -5.99 -22.55
CA CYS A 38 -36.50 -5.25 -23.81
C CYS A 38 -35.80 -6.13 -24.84
N THR A 39 -36.61 -6.79 -25.66
CA THR A 39 -36.24 -7.42 -26.93
C THR A 39 -36.19 -6.37 -28.03
N SER A 40 -35.03 -6.17 -28.65
CA SER A 40 -34.92 -5.45 -29.92
C SER A 40 -33.99 -6.19 -30.90
N ARG A 41 -34.66 -6.90 -31.82
CA ARG A 41 -34.33 -7.15 -33.23
C ARG A 41 -32.88 -6.91 -33.68
N ALA A 42 -32.18 -8.01 -33.98
CA ALA A 42 -31.06 -8.00 -34.93
C ALA A 42 -31.60 -8.23 -36.36
N ALA A 43 -31.33 -7.31 -37.27
CA ALA A 43 -31.55 -7.45 -38.70
C ALA A 43 -30.19 -7.58 -39.40
N ALA A 44 -30.04 -8.63 -40.20
CA ALA A 44 -28.89 -8.88 -41.07
C ALA A 44 -29.01 -8.05 -42.35
N ILE A 45 -27.90 -7.45 -42.81
CA ILE A 45 -27.70 -7.10 -44.23
C ILE A 45 -26.23 -7.32 -44.60
N THR A 46 -26.07 -8.23 -45.56
CA THR A 46 -24.91 -8.61 -46.35
C THR A 46 -24.39 -7.45 -47.20
N SER A 47 -23.07 -7.28 -47.35
CA SER A 47 -22.49 -6.82 -48.63
C SER A 47 -20.98 -7.08 -48.72
N SER A 48 -20.63 -7.84 -49.73
CA SER A 48 -19.31 -8.25 -50.20
C SER A 48 -18.62 -7.17 -51.04
N ARG A 49 -17.30 -6.98 -50.85
CA ARG A 49 -16.35 -6.78 -51.97
C ARG A 49 -14.91 -6.96 -51.52
N ALA A 50 -14.09 -7.50 -52.43
CA ALA A 50 -12.79 -8.10 -52.18
C ALA A 50 -11.65 -7.41 -52.97
N ILE A 51 -10.39 -7.61 -52.50
CA ILE A 51 -9.09 -7.64 -53.24
C ILE A 51 -8.52 -6.25 -53.66
N SER A 52 -7.22 -5.86 -53.57
CA SER A 52 -5.91 -6.56 -53.76
C SER A 52 -4.68 -5.86 -53.12
N VAL A 53 -3.78 -6.69 -52.53
CA VAL A 53 -2.30 -6.81 -52.70
C VAL A 53 -1.39 -5.57 -52.92
N VAL A 54 -0.40 -5.37 -52.01
CA VAL A 54 1.07 -5.43 -52.30
C VAL A 54 1.89 -5.65 -51.01
N PRO A 55 2.89 -6.55 -50.99
CA PRO A 55 3.86 -6.64 -49.90
C PRO A 55 5.07 -5.74 -50.22
N ARG A 56 5.48 -4.89 -49.29
CA ARG A 56 6.80 -4.23 -49.35
C ARG A 56 7.57 -4.56 -48.09
N ALA A 57 8.58 -5.39 -48.26
CA ALA A 57 9.62 -5.63 -47.29
C ALA A 57 10.37 -4.33 -46.99
N THR A 58 10.48 -3.98 -45.72
CA THR A 58 11.52 -3.11 -45.19
C THR A 58 11.92 -3.66 -43.82
N SER A 59 13.14 -4.23 -43.81
CA SER A 59 14.08 -4.35 -42.68
C SER A 59 13.50 -4.76 -41.33
N VAL A 60 13.65 -6.05 -41.04
CA VAL A 60 13.86 -6.55 -39.68
C VAL A 60 15.16 -5.92 -39.18
N ASP A 61 15.07 -4.77 -38.52
CA ASP A 61 16.14 -4.34 -37.64
C ASP A 61 15.98 -5.10 -36.34
N SER A 62 16.85 -6.09 -36.14
CA SER A 62 17.00 -6.82 -34.89
C SER A 62 17.70 -5.91 -33.87
N GLY A 63 17.05 -4.81 -33.52
CA GLY A 63 17.37 -4.05 -32.32
C GLY A 63 16.74 -4.78 -31.16
N SER A 64 17.55 -5.47 -30.36
CA SER A 64 17.15 -5.97 -29.05
C SER A 64 16.83 -4.76 -28.15
N THR A 65 15.60 -4.27 -28.20
CA THR A 65 15.06 -3.39 -27.17
C THR A 65 14.94 -4.25 -25.91
N SER A 66 15.95 -4.20 -25.06
CA SER A 66 15.87 -4.69 -23.69
C SER A 66 14.82 -3.87 -22.97
N GLU A 67 13.56 -4.31 -23.07
CA GLU A 67 12.44 -3.89 -22.23
C GLU A 67 12.83 -4.14 -20.77
N ALA A 68 13.42 -3.14 -20.14
CA ALA A 68 13.80 -3.15 -18.74
C ALA A 68 12.52 -3.13 -17.89
N GLY A 69 11.90 -4.30 -17.72
CA GLY A 69 10.95 -4.51 -16.64
C GLY A 69 11.68 -4.27 -15.33
N SER A 70 11.25 -3.29 -14.53
CA SER A 70 11.88 -3.04 -13.24
C SER A 70 11.47 -4.14 -12.27
N THR A 71 12.33 -5.15 -12.14
CA THR A 71 12.24 -6.18 -11.10
C THR A 71 12.58 -5.56 -9.75
N PHE A 72 11.74 -5.76 -8.74
CA PHE A 72 12.05 -5.37 -7.37
C PHE A 72 12.66 -6.56 -6.62
N HIS A 73 13.77 -6.32 -5.91
CA HIS A 73 14.46 -7.35 -5.14
C HIS A 73 15.03 -6.77 -3.85
N GLY A 74 14.77 -7.44 -2.72
CA GLY A 74 15.36 -7.08 -1.45
C GLY A 74 14.67 -7.74 -0.26
N LEU A 75 15.10 -7.36 0.94
CA LEU A 75 14.46 -7.80 2.18
C LEU A 75 13.04 -7.22 2.25
N CYS A 76 12.09 -8.06 2.62
CA CYS A 76 10.71 -7.66 2.83
C CYS A 76 10.41 -7.42 4.31
N TYR A 77 9.53 -6.44 4.57
CA TYR A 77 8.91 -6.21 5.86
C TYR A 77 7.41 -6.49 5.74
N VAL A 78 6.89 -7.37 6.59
CA VAL A 78 5.52 -7.87 6.46
C VAL A 78 4.61 -7.19 7.48
N VAL A 79 3.53 -6.60 6.98
CA VAL A 79 2.46 -5.99 7.77
C VAL A 79 1.11 -6.63 7.42
N GLY A 80 0.18 -6.60 8.37
CA GLY A 80 -1.15 -7.17 8.20
C GLY A 80 -2.12 -6.27 7.44
N ASP A 81 -3.41 -6.48 7.70
CA ASP A 81 -4.49 -5.71 7.08
C ASP A 81 -4.72 -4.37 7.78
N ASN A 82 -5.38 -3.45 7.06
CA ASN A 82 -5.89 -2.18 7.58
C ASN A 82 -4.83 -1.32 8.27
N ILE A 83 -3.62 -1.29 7.70
CA ILE A 83 -2.58 -0.38 8.15
C ILE A 83 -2.99 1.04 7.78
N ASP A 84 -3.28 1.84 8.81
CA ASP A 84 -3.72 3.22 8.62
C ASP A 84 -2.55 4.19 8.44
N THR A 85 -2.85 5.41 7.99
CA THR A 85 -1.81 6.43 7.78
C THR A 85 -1.19 6.96 9.07
N ASP A 86 -1.83 6.80 10.24
CA ASP A 86 -1.23 7.14 11.55
C ASP A 86 -0.18 6.12 11.97
N GLN A 87 -0.41 4.84 11.67
CA GLN A 87 0.52 3.75 11.89
C GLN A 87 1.75 3.89 10.99
N ILE A 88 1.56 4.37 9.75
CA ILE A 88 2.66 4.71 8.85
C ILE A 88 3.42 5.94 9.35
N ILE A 89 2.74 7.04 9.66
CA ILE A 89 3.37 8.25 10.18
C ILE A 89 2.40 9.00 11.11
N PRO A 90 2.68 9.05 12.42
CA PRO A 90 1.83 9.75 13.37
C PRO A 90 1.73 11.26 13.11
N ALA A 91 0.61 11.86 13.51
CA ALA A 91 0.33 13.28 13.30
C ALA A 91 1.41 14.23 13.87
N GLU A 92 2.12 13.83 14.92
CA GLU A 92 3.16 14.62 15.59
C GLU A 92 4.34 14.97 14.66
N TYR A 93 4.62 14.11 13.68
CA TYR A 93 5.75 14.25 12.74
C TYR A 93 5.37 14.95 11.44
N LEU A 94 4.10 15.35 11.26
CA LEU A 94 3.62 16.06 10.06
C LEU A 94 4.08 17.52 10.00
N THR A 95 4.82 17.98 11.01
CA THR A 95 5.45 19.31 11.04
C THR A 95 6.74 19.36 10.23
N LEU A 96 7.32 18.21 9.89
CA LEU A 96 8.51 18.08 9.06
C LEU A 96 8.19 18.40 7.60
N VAL A 97 9.03 19.21 6.96
CA VAL A 97 8.84 19.66 5.57
C VAL A 97 9.66 18.78 4.62
N PRO A 98 9.02 17.98 3.74
CA PRO A 98 9.72 17.10 2.80
C PRO A 98 10.67 17.82 1.82
N SER A 99 10.47 19.12 1.60
CA SER A 99 11.30 19.91 0.68
C SER A 99 12.72 20.17 1.19
N LYS A 100 12.98 19.96 2.48
CA LYS A 100 14.33 20.11 3.05
C LYS A 100 14.98 18.74 3.22
N PRO A 101 16.23 18.54 2.77
CA PRO A 101 16.87 17.22 2.78
C PRO A 101 17.01 16.66 4.21
N ASP A 102 17.44 17.48 5.17
CA ASP A 102 17.62 17.03 6.57
C ASP A 102 16.30 16.62 7.24
N GLU A 103 15.19 17.27 6.89
CA GLU A 103 13.87 16.96 7.45
C GLU A 103 13.23 15.78 6.72
N TYR A 104 13.51 15.61 5.43
CA TYR A 104 13.10 14.44 4.64
C TYR A 104 13.73 13.16 5.18
N GLU A 105 15.02 13.15 5.48
CA GLU A 105 15.68 11.98 6.09
C GLU A 105 15.11 11.65 7.47
N LYS A 106 14.81 12.68 8.28
CA LYS A 106 14.12 12.50 9.57
C LYS A 106 12.72 11.93 9.41
N LEU A 107 11.96 12.41 8.42
CA LEU A 107 10.63 11.88 8.13
C LEU A 107 10.69 10.39 7.78
N GLY A 108 11.71 9.98 7.01
CA GLY A 108 12.01 8.57 6.73
C GLY A 108 12.26 7.74 7.99
N SER A 109 13.01 8.28 8.96
CA SER A 109 13.30 7.58 10.23
C SER A 109 12.07 7.29 11.11
N TYR A 110 10.95 7.98 10.86
CA TYR A 110 9.69 7.79 11.56
C TYR A 110 8.68 6.91 10.81
N ALA A 111 9.06 6.34 9.67
CA ALA A 111 8.18 5.45 8.92
C ALA A 111 7.80 4.21 9.75
N LEU A 112 6.52 3.85 9.73
CA LEU A 112 5.92 2.70 10.43
C LEU A 112 6.14 2.70 11.96
N ILE A 113 6.46 3.84 12.58
CA ILE A 113 6.66 3.94 14.03
C ILE A 113 5.37 3.73 14.83
N GLY A 114 4.21 4.02 14.23
CA GLY A 114 2.90 3.90 14.86
C GLY A 114 2.34 2.48 14.84
N LEU A 115 3.08 1.49 14.31
CA LEU A 115 2.64 0.10 14.30
C LEU A 115 2.38 -0.41 15.74
N PRO A 116 1.35 -1.25 15.94
CA PRO A 116 1.05 -1.81 17.24
C PRO A 116 2.16 -2.73 17.77
N ALA A 117 2.18 -2.91 19.10
CA ALA A 117 3.25 -3.64 19.79
C ALA A 117 3.33 -5.15 19.45
N ASN A 118 2.38 -5.68 18.67
CA ASN A 118 2.42 -7.05 18.14
C ASN A 118 3.51 -7.23 17.08
N TYR A 119 3.97 -6.16 16.42
CA TYR A 119 5.11 -6.20 15.52
C TYR A 119 6.41 -6.20 16.33
N THR A 120 7.01 -7.38 16.50
CA THR A 120 8.22 -7.57 17.32
C THR A 120 9.46 -6.97 16.66
N THR A 121 9.54 -7.09 15.34
CA THR A 121 10.63 -6.54 14.54
C THR A 121 10.36 -5.07 14.26
N ARG A 122 11.32 -4.21 14.56
CA ARG A 122 11.22 -2.80 14.17
C ARG A 122 11.48 -2.64 12.68
N PHE A 123 10.74 -1.73 12.07
CA PHE A 123 10.93 -1.37 10.67
C PHE A 123 12.25 -0.62 10.43
N ILE A 124 12.61 0.28 11.35
CA ILE A 124 13.86 1.04 11.37
C ILE A 124 14.58 0.74 12.68
N ASP A 125 15.86 0.39 12.56
CA ASP A 125 16.71 0.08 13.70
C ASP A 125 17.04 1.37 14.49
N GLN A 126 17.21 1.30 15.82
CA GLN A 126 17.25 2.49 16.71
C GLN A 126 18.36 3.51 16.39
N ASN A 127 19.41 3.09 15.70
CA ASN A 127 20.57 3.92 15.36
C ASN A 127 20.66 4.21 13.86
N GLU A 128 19.60 3.90 13.10
CA GLU A 128 19.57 4.08 11.65
C GLU A 128 18.45 5.05 11.26
N MET A 129 18.67 5.77 10.16
CA MET A 129 17.69 6.67 9.57
C MET A 129 16.94 6.03 8.41
N LYS A 130 17.46 4.92 7.89
CA LYS A 130 16.94 4.20 6.74
C LYS A 130 16.64 2.76 7.14
N THR A 131 15.72 2.14 6.43
CA THR A 131 15.41 0.73 6.61
C THR A 131 16.30 -0.14 5.72
N LYS A 132 16.57 -1.36 6.19
CA LYS A 132 17.15 -2.43 5.36
C LYS A 132 16.11 -3.11 4.45
N TYR A 133 14.82 -2.89 4.73
CA TYR A 133 13.73 -3.51 3.98
C TYR A 133 13.39 -2.66 2.75
N LYS A 134 13.75 -3.16 1.56
CA LYS A 134 13.43 -2.45 0.31
C LYS A 134 11.97 -2.62 -0.11
N ILE A 135 11.31 -3.65 0.41
CA ILE A 135 9.96 -4.07 0.01
C ILE A 135 9.09 -4.14 1.26
N VAL A 136 7.90 -3.57 1.21
CA VAL A 136 6.88 -3.78 2.25
C VAL A 136 5.80 -4.67 1.67
N ILE A 137 5.47 -5.76 2.36
CA ILE A 137 4.35 -6.65 2.01
C ILE A 137 3.23 -6.37 3.00
N ALA A 138 2.04 -6.05 2.49
CA ALA A 138 0.88 -5.72 3.28
C ALA A 138 -0.34 -6.59 2.90
N GLY A 139 -1.31 -6.66 3.81
CA GLY A 139 -2.60 -7.30 3.54
C GLY A 139 -3.57 -6.37 2.81
N GLU A 140 -4.84 -6.44 3.19
CA GLU A 140 -5.91 -5.63 2.61
C GLU A 140 -5.92 -4.19 3.14
N ASN A 141 -6.40 -3.25 2.31
CA ASN A 141 -6.71 -1.87 2.67
C ASN A 141 -5.51 -1.10 3.28
N PHE A 142 -4.32 -1.25 2.67
CA PHE A 142 -3.12 -0.54 3.11
C PHE A 142 -3.22 0.97 2.88
N GLY A 143 -2.76 1.75 3.86
CA GLY A 143 -2.80 3.21 3.85
C GLY A 143 -4.20 3.77 4.12
N CYS A 144 -5.03 3.05 4.88
CA CYS A 144 -6.38 3.50 5.20
C CYS A 144 -6.39 4.68 6.19
N GLY A 145 -7.56 5.25 6.44
CA GLY A 145 -7.72 6.38 7.35
C GLY A 145 -7.59 7.74 6.67
N SER A 146 -6.96 8.68 7.36
CA SER A 146 -6.96 10.08 6.94
C SER A 146 -6.03 10.35 5.75
N SER A 147 -6.38 11.37 4.95
CA SER A 147 -5.59 11.79 3.78
C SER A 147 -4.27 12.42 4.21
N ARG A 148 -3.22 11.59 4.36
CA ARG A 148 -1.85 12.04 4.66
C ARG A 148 -0.94 11.79 3.48
N GLU A 149 -0.54 12.87 2.81
CA GLU A 149 0.48 12.83 1.75
C GLU A 149 1.88 12.51 2.27
N HIS A 150 2.15 12.77 3.55
CA HIS A 150 3.40 12.45 4.22
C HIS A 150 3.60 10.93 4.38
N ALA A 151 2.54 10.12 4.34
CA ALA A 151 2.65 8.67 4.53
C ALA A 151 3.47 7.98 3.42
N PRO A 152 3.18 8.15 2.11
CA PRO A 152 4.03 7.60 1.06
C PRO A 152 5.42 8.24 1.03
N VAL A 153 5.56 9.53 1.39
CA VAL A 153 6.85 10.22 1.47
C VAL A 153 7.74 9.61 2.55
N ALA A 154 7.20 9.36 3.75
CA ALA A 154 7.97 8.75 4.84
C ALA A 154 8.48 7.35 4.45
N LEU A 155 7.65 6.55 3.76
CA LEU A 155 8.08 5.24 3.26
C LEU A 155 9.21 5.36 2.22
N GLY A 156 9.08 6.25 1.23
CA GLY A 156 10.14 6.47 0.23
C GLY A 156 11.43 7.00 0.87
N ALA A 157 11.32 7.97 1.77
CA ALA A 157 12.44 8.56 2.50
C ALA A 157 13.19 7.53 3.36
N SER A 158 12.47 6.54 3.91
CA SER A 158 13.09 5.44 4.66
C SER A 158 13.92 4.50 3.80
N GLY A 159 13.75 4.53 2.46
CA GLY A 159 14.46 3.67 1.51
C GLY A 159 13.65 2.51 0.95
N VAL A 160 12.32 2.50 1.16
CA VAL A 160 11.41 1.54 0.51
C VAL A 160 11.28 1.89 -0.95
N ALA A 161 11.47 0.90 -1.82
CA ALA A 161 11.27 1.07 -3.26
C ALA A 161 9.82 0.80 -3.67
N THR A 162 9.21 -0.23 -3.07
CA THR A 162 7.88 -0.69 -3.45
C THR A 162 7.11 -1.22 -2.26
N VAL A 163 5.80 -1.05 -2.32
CA VAL A 163 4.85 -1.67 -1.41
C VAL A 163 4.04 -2.67 -2.24
N VAL A 164 3.90 -3.89 -1.75
CA VAL A 164 3.07 -4.94 -2.35
C VAL A 164 1.94 -5.20 -1.37
N ALA A 165 0.70 -4.99 -1.77
CA ALA A 165 -0.46 -5.17 -0.92
C ALA A 165 -1.58 -5.89 -1.68
N GLU A 166 -2.48 -6.56 -0.97
CA GLU A 166 -3.67 -7.14 -1.60
C GLU A 166 -4.62 -6.04 -2.11
N SER A 167 -4.74 -4.95 -1.34
CA SER A 167 -5.48 -3.77 -1.78
C SER A 167 -5.00 -2.49 -1.08
N TYR A 168 -5.23 -1.35 -1.72
CA TYR A 168 -4.90 -0.03 -1.17
C TYR A 168 -6.13 0.80 -0.88
N ALA A 169 -6.01 1.65 0.13
CA ALA A 169 -6.92 2.77 0.28
C ALA A 169 -6.75 3.73 -0.90
N ARG A 170 -7.86 4.08 -1.55
CA ARG A 170 -7.89 4.91 -2.78
C ARG A 170 -7.08 6.21 -2.68
N ILE A 171 -7.16 6.88 -1.53
CA ILE A 171 -6.46 8.17 -1.31
C ILE A 171 -4.94 7.94 -1.23
N PHE A 172 -4.52 6.94 -0.45
CA PHE A 172 -3.11 6.60 -0.32
C PHE A 172 -2.51 6.22 -1.67
N PHE A 173 -3.17 5.31 -2.41
CA PHE A 173 -2.71 4.90 -3.74
C PHE A 173 -2.49 6.09 -4.68
N ARG A 174 -3.45 7.02 -4.75
CA ARG A 174 -3.33 8.23 -5.56
C ARG A 174 -2.15 9.11 -5.11
N ASN A 175 -1.93 9.24 -3.81
CA ASN A 175 -0.82 10.04 -3.29
C ASN A 175 0.53 9.39 -3.62
N SER A 176 0.66 8.07 -3.50
CA SER A 176 1.86 7.34 -3.92
C SER A 176 2.18 7.57 -5.40
N VAL A 177 1.15 7.52 -6.26
CA VAL A 177 1.29 7.81 -7.69
C VAL A 177 1.68 9.28 -7.96
N ALA A 178 1.11 10.21 -7.19
CA ALA A 178 1.33 11.64 -7.39
C ALA A 178 2.73 12.08 -6.95
N THR A 179 3.21 11.56 -5.81
CA THR A 179 4.53 11.94 -5.27
C THR A 179 5.66 11.14 -5.92
N GLY A 180 5.43 9.88 -6.29
CA GLY A 180 6.43 9.03 -6.94
C GLY A 180 7.50 8.47 -6.01
N GLU A 181 7.32 8.62 -4.69
CA GLU A 181 8.25 8.18 -3.64
C GLU A 181 8.30 6.66 -3.49
N ILE A 182 7.16 6.00 -3.71
CA ILE A 182 7.03 4.55 -3.64
C ILE A 182 6.21 4.05 -4.83
N TYR A 183 6.52 2.85 -5.28
CA TYR A 183 5.73 2.18 -6.29
C TYR A 183 4.66 1.29 -5.60
N PRO A 184 3.35 1.56 -5.76
CA PRO A 184 2.31 0.71 -5.20
C PRO A 184 1.99 -0.46 -6.14
N LEU A 185 2.21 -1.69 -5.68
CA LEU A 185 1.87 -2.95 -6.36
C LEU A 185 0.71 -3.63 -5.66
N GLU A 186 -0.27 -4.05 -6.46
CA GLU A 186 -1.38 -4.90 -5.99
C GLU A 186 -1.05 -6.36 -6.29
N SER A 187 -1.17 -7.24 -5.29
CA SER A 187 -1.03 -8.69 -5.43
C SER A 187 -2.39 -9.37 -5.47
N GLU A 188 -2.54 -10.38 -6.33
CA GLU A 188 -3.77 -11.19 -6.39
C GLU A 188 -3.91 -12.17 -5.22
N GLY A 189 -2.79 -12.46 -4.53
CA GLY A 189 -2.72 -13.36 -3.39
C GLY A 189 -2.34 -12.66 -2.09
N ARG A 190 -2.59 -13.34 -0.98
CA ARG A 190 -2.35 -12.84 0.38
C ARG A 190 -0.91 -13.13 0.83
N LEU A 191 0.03 -12.38 0.26
CA LEU A 191 1.46 -12.57 0.49
C LEU A 191 1.89 -12.36 1.95
N CYS A 192 1.12 -11.62 2.74
CA CYS A 192 1.40 -11.40 4.16
C CYS A 192 1.28 -12.67 5.01
N ASP A 193 0.57 -13.71 4.56
CA ASP A 193 0.48 -15.00 5.26
C ASP A 193 1.59 -15.98 4.80
N GLU A 194 2.19 -15.75 3.64
CA GLU A 194 3.21 -16.60 3.03
C GLU A 194 4.64 -16.15 3.34
N CYS A 195 4.86 -14.83 3.47
CA CYS A 195 6.16 -14.23 3.71
C CYS A 195 6.35 -13.86 5.18
N ASN A 196 7.60 -13.90 5.65
CA ASN A 196 7.98 -13.39 6.96
C ASN A 196 8.85 -12.15 6.83
N THR A 197 8.83 -11.31 7.87
CA THR A 197 9.72 -10.14 7.93
C THR A 197 11.17 -10.59 7.94
N GLY A 198 11.96 -10.09 6.99
CA GLY A 198 13.36 -10.47 6.79
C GLY A 198 13.59 -11.46 5.65
N ASP A 199 12.53 -11.97 5.01
CA ASP A 199 12.68 -12.81 3.83
C ASP A 199 13.15 -11.97 2.62
N VAL A 200 13.82 -12.62 1.68
CA VAL A 200 14.22 -11.99 0.41
C VAL A 200 13.09 -12.18 -0.58
N TYR A 201 12.40 -11.09 -0.90
CA TYR A 201 11.33 -11.11 -1.89
C TYR A 201 11.86 -10.60 -3.24
N ARG A 202 11.44 -11.28 -4.30
CA ARG A 202 11.67 -10.87 -5.69
C ARG A 202 10.32 -10.77 -6.37
N ASP A 203 10.03 -9.60 -6.90
CA ASP A 203 8.90 -9.40 -7.78
C ASP A 203 9.36 -9.21 -9.21
N ASP A 204 9.03 -10.19 -10.06
CA ASP A 204 9.24 -10.14 -11.50
C ASP A 204 8.02 -9.57 -12.24
N SER A 205 6.98 -9.12 -11.52
CA SER A 205 5.84 -8.47 -12.14
C SER A 205 6.34 -7.25 -12.93
N ARG A 206 6.05 -7.23 -14.23
CA ARG A 206 6.31 -6.03 -15.03
C ARG A 206 5.38 -4.97 -14.50
N PRO A 207 5.90 -3.86 -13.96
CA PRO A 207 5.00 -2.81 -13.54
C PRO A 207 4.30 -2.31 -14.81
N LYS A 208 2.99 -2.05 -14.75
CA LYS A 208 2.22 -1.49 -15.86
C LYS A 208 2.68 -0.03 -16.07
N LEU A 209 3.90 0.10 -16.61
CA LEU A 209 4.78 1.26 -16.61
C LEU A 209 4.23 2.45 -17.41
N SER A 210 3.28 2.19 -18.31
CA SER A 210 2.83 3.18 -19.30
C SER A 210 2.13 4.40 -18.70
N VAL A 211 1.65 4.32 -17.45
CA VAL A 211 0.95 5.43 -16.77
C VAL A 211 1.88 6.23 -15.84
N PHE A 212 2.95 5.61 -15.31
CA PHE A 212 3.79 6.20 -14.27
C PHE A 212 4.99 6.98 -14.83
N LEU A 213 5.68 6.46 -15.85
CA LEU A 213 6.87 7.12 -16.41
C LEU A 213 6.56 8.51 -16.99
N HIS A 214 5.34 8.69 -17.50
CA HIS A 214 4.93 9.95 -18.11
C HIS A 214 4.75 11.10 -17.10
N ARG A 215 4.71 10.82 -15.78
CA ARG A 215 4.62 11.84 -14.71
C ARG A 215 5.94 12.04 -13.96
N ALA A 216 6.74 10.99 -13.74
CA ALA A 216 8.06 11.11 -13.12
C ALA A 216 9.03 11.97 -13.97
N LEU A 217 8.96 11.84 -15.31
CA LEU A 217 9.72 12.69 -16.23
C LEU A 217 9.30 14.17 -16.22
N ASN A 218 8.03 14.46 -15.90
CA ASN A 218 7.54 15.83 -15.78
C ASN A 218 7.83 16.46 -14.40
N ALA A 219 8.21 15.65 -13.40
CA ALA A 219 8.55 16.09 -12.05
C ALA A 219 10.07 16.30 -11.83
N GLY A 220 10.91 16.06 -12.85
CA GLY A 220 12.33 16.42 -12.83
C GLY A 220 13.22 15.58 -11.90
N PHE A 221 12.80 14.37 -11.51
CA PHE A 221 13.50 13.58 -10.48
C PHE A 221 14.52 12.57 -11.02
N ILE A 222 14.70 12.47 -12.33
CA ILE A 222 15.68 11.55 -12.95
C ILE A 222 16.37 12.29 -14.10
N GLU A 223 17.58 12.77 -13.88
CA GLU A 223 18.48 13.14 -14.99
C GLU A 223 19.09 11.86 -15.59
N SER A 224 19.21 11.91 -16.92
CA SER A 224 19.70 10.86 -17.84
C SER A 224 21.13 10.42 -17.61
#